data_AF-N1QQT1-F1
#
_entry.id   AF-N1QQT1-F1
#
_cell.length_a   1.000
_cell.length_b   1.000
_cell.length_c   1.000
_cell.angle_alpha   90.00
_cell.angle_beta   90.00
_cell.angle_gamma   90.00
#
_symmetry.space_group_name_H-M   'P 1'
#
loop_
_entity.id
_entity.type
_entity.pdbx_description
1 polymer ?
#
loop_
_entity_poly.entity_id
_entity_poly.type
_entity_poly.pdbx_seq_one_letter_code
_entity_poly.pdbx_strand_id
1 'polypeptide(L)'
;MLSRLQYYLPLFGSFHNFLRLLKNSSRLLYLNLDKVIKPNVVFLRECGLGDCDIAQLCIHAPRLLTANPERVWAMVACAEGIGVPRGSGMFREALHAVAFQSKEKIAAKVDYLKNTFRWSDAEASVAVRKYPRLLRKSKESLKRRAGFLFSEVRLEPVYIAYRPEILSYSMEGRLRPRYYVIKFLKQNGLLDRDLSLFYAVKMTEKVFAEKLICPHKEAAPHLAEDYATACKGEVSTNFRFR
;
A
#
# COMPACT_ATOMS: atom_id res chain seq x y z
N MET A 1 -14.59 -21.14 -26.93
CA MET A 1 -14.60 -19.74 -26.44
C MET A 1 -15.67 -19.54 -25.37
N LEU A 2 -16.92 -19.97 -25.61
CA LEU A 2 -18.04 -19.93 -24.65
C LEU A 2 -17.73 -20.58 -23.28
N SER A 3 -17.17 -21.79 -23.25
CA SER A 3 -16.82 -22.49 -21.99
C SER A 3 -15.78 -21.76 -21.13
N ARG A 4 -14.92 -20.93 -21.74
CA ARG A 4 -13.94 -20.11 -21.01
C ARG A 4 -14.58 -18.90 -20.36
N LEU A 5 -15.48 -18.23 -21.10
CA LEU A 5 -16.24 -17.10 -20.59
C LEU A 5 -17.14 -17.52 -19.43
N GLN A 6 -17.78 -18.69 -19.54
CA GLN A 6 -18.59 -19.29 -18.46
C GLN A 6 -17.78 -19.52 -17.17
N TYR A 7 -16.48 -19.80 -17.27
CA TYR A 7 -15.62 -19.96 -16.10
C TYR A 7 -15.11 -18.63 -15.54
N TYR A 8 -14.62 -17.73 -16.41
CA TYR A 8 -14.01 -16.48 -15.97
C TYR A 8 -15.02 -15.45 -15.47
N LEU A 9 -16.22 -15.39 -16.05
CA LEU A 9 -17.23 -14.40 -15.65
C LEU A 9 -17.63 -14.50 -14.18
N PRO A 10 -17.99 -15.68 -13.64
CA PRO A 10 -18.26 -15.84 -12.22
C PRO A 10 -17.04 -15.51 -11.35
N LEU A 11 -15.85 -15.99 -11.73
CA LEU A 11 -14.63 -15.78 -10.96
C LEU A 11 -14.24 -14.29 -10.82
N PHE A 12 -14.42 -13.51 -11.88
CA PHE A 12 -14.05 -12.09 -11.90
C PHE A 12 -15.21 -11.14 -11.53
N GLY A 13 -16.40 -11.69 -11.32
CA GLY A 13 -17.63 -11.00 -10.91
C GLY A 13 -18.23 -10.04 -11.96
N SER A 14 -17.47 -9.60 -12.95
CA SER A 14 -17.96 -8.74 -14.03
C SER A 14 -17.17 -8.91 -15.33
N PHE A 15 -17.83 -8.66 -16.44
CA PHE A 15 -17.18 -8.59 -17.75
C PHE A 15 -16.10 -7.49 -17.81
N HIS A 16 -16.32 -6.36 -17.12
CA HIS A 16 -15.33 -5.28 -17.03
C HIS A 16 -14.01 -5.73 -16.40
N ASN A 17 -14.06 -6.44 -15.26
CA ASN A 17 -12.86 -6.98 -14.60
C ASN A 17 -12.16 -8.02 -15.48
N PHE A 18 -12.93 -8.87 -16.17
CA PHE A 18 -12.39 -9.83 -17.12
C PHE A 18 -11.68 -9.15 -18.29
N LEU A 19 -12.25 -8.07 -18.87
CA LEU A 19 -11.58 -7.30 -19.92
C LEU A 19 -10.27 -6.66 -19.42
N ARG A 20 -10.25 -6.13 -18.18
CA ARG A 20 -9.01 -5.60 -17.58
C ARG A 20 -7.93 -6.65 -17.47
N LEU A 21 -8.31 -7.87 -17.07
CA LEU A 21 -7.42 -9.01 -17.00
C LEU A 21 -6.87 -9.40 -18.39
N LEU A 22 -7.74 -9.48 -19.40
CA LEU A 22 -7.34 -9.82 -20.78
C LEU A 22 -6.39 -8.79 -21.40
N LYS A 23 -6.62 -7.49 -21.16
CA LYS A 23 -5.69 -6.43 -21.59
C LYS A 23 -4.27 -6.66 -21.07
N ASN A 24 -4.14 -7.18 -19.85
CA ASN A 24 -2.86 -7.43 -19.21
C ASN A 24 -2.31 -8.84 -19.50
N SER A 25 -3.12 -9.76 -20.05
CA SER A 25 -2.67 -11.11 -20.42
C SER A 25 -3.60 -11.78 -21.43
N SER A 26 -3.26 -11.68 -22.71
CA SER A 26 -3.92 -12.43 -23.79
C SER A 26 -3.78 -13.95 -23.62
N ARG A 27 -2.80 -14.42 -22.84
CA ARG A 27 -2.51 -15.83 -22.49
C ARG A 27 -3.69 -16.62 -21.96
N LEU A 28 -4.62 -15.94 -21.31
CA LEU A 28 -5.81 -16.55 -20.72
C LEU A 28 -6.79 -17.10 -21.77
N LEU A 29 -6.72 -16.62 -23.01
CA LEU A 29 -7.57 -17.05 -24.11
C LEU A 29 -7.11 -18.39 -24.71
N TYR A 30 -5.80 -18.68 -24.66
CA TYR A 30 -5.20 -19.84 -25.32
C TYR A 30 -4.72 -20.94 -24.36
N LEU A 31 -4.38 -20.63 -23.11
CA LEU A 31 -3.88 -21.64 -22.17
C LEU A 31 -4.96 -22.65 -21.76
N ASN A 32 -4.56 -23.89 -21.49
CA ASN A 32 -5.50 -24.94 -21.06
C ASN A 32 -6.09 -24.60 -19.68
N LEU A 33 -7.43 -24.53 -19.61
CA LEU A 33 -8.13 -24.18 -18.37
C LEU A 33 -7.92 -25.24 -17.28
N ASP A 34 -8.09 -26.51 -17.62
CA ASP A 34 -8.11 -27.62 -16.66
C ASP A 34 -6.70 -27.96 -16.15
N LYS A 35 -5.67 -27.75 -16.97
CA LYS A 35 -4.28 -28.08 -16.60
C LYS A 35 -3.54 -26.95 -15.88
N VAL A 36 -3.94 -25.69 -16.06
CA VAL A 36 -3.19 -24.53 -15.54
C VAL A 36 -4.07 -23.59 -14.72
N ILE A 37 -5.16 -23.11 -15.31
CA ILE A 37 -5.96 -22.04 -14.68
C ILE A 37 -6.72 -22.56 -13.47
N LYS A 38 -7.50 -23.63 -13.62
CA LYS A 38 -8.32 -24.20 -12.54
C LYS A 38 -7.46 -24.68 -11.36
N PRO A 39 -6.35 -25.43 -11.56
CA PRO A 39 -5.48 -25.82 -10.45
C PRO A 39 -4.92 -24.61 -9.68
N ASN A 40 -4.48 -23.56 -10.38
CA ASN A 40 -4.00 -22.35 -9.71
C ASN A 40 -5.11 -21.65 -8.91
N VAL A 41 -6.34 -21.56 -9.43
CA VAL A 41 -7.47 -20.97 -8.71
C VAL A 41 -7.84 -21.80 -7.48
N VAL A 42 -7.92 -23.13 -7.63
CA VAL A 42 -8.21 -24.05 -6.51
C VAL A 42 -7.16 -23.90 -5.42
N PHE A 43 -5.88 -23.94 -5.78
CA PHE A 43 -4.80 -23.78 -4.80
C PHE A 43 -4.82 -22.41 -4.10
N LEU A 44 -5.12 -21.32 -4.82
CA LEU A 44 -5.27 -20.00 -4.19
C LEU A 44 -6.45 -19.96 -3.20
N ARG A 45 -7.54 -20.67 -3.48
CA ARG A 45 -8.66 -20.83 -2.54
C ARG A 45 -8.26 -21.63 -1.30
N GLU A 46 -7.50 -22.71 -1.48
CA GLU A 46 -6.94 -23.50 -0.36
C GLU A 46 -5.99 -22.66 0.52
N CYS A 47 -5.36 -21.63 -0.05
CA CYS A 47 -4.59 -20.65 0.71
C CYS A 47 -5.44 -19.59 1.43
N GLY A 48 -6.77 -19.72 1.40
CA GLY A 48 -7.72 -18.86 2.08
C GLY A 48 -8.10 -17.58 1.32
N LEU A 49 -7.87 -17.52 0.00
CA LEU A 49 -8.33 -16.39 -0.82
C LEU A 49 -9.74 -16.67 -1.38
N GLY A 50 -10.65 -15.73 -1.16
CA GLY A 50 -11.95 -15.75 -1.85
C GLY A 50 -11.85 -15.35 -3.32
N ASP A 51 -12.88 -15.64 -4.10
CA ASP A 51 -12.90 -15.33 -5.55
C ASP A 51 -12.69 -13.84 -5.85
N CYS A 52 -13.25 -12.95 -5.03
CA CYS A 52 -13.02 -11.51 -5.15
C CYS A 52 -11.54 -11.15 -4.96
N ASP A 53 -10.86 -11.74 -3.97
CA ASP A 53 -9.44 -11.50 -3.73
C ASP A 53 -8.57 -12.06 -4.86
N ILE A 54 -8.89 -13.25 -5.36
CA ILE A 54 -8.23 -13.85 -6.52
C ILE A 54 -8.41 -12.95 -7.74
N ALA A 55 -9.62 -12.45 -8.00
CA ALA A 55 -9.89 -11.54 -9.10
C ALA A 55 -9.06 -10.26 -9.00
N GLN A 56 -9.05 -9.60 -7.85
CA GLN A 56 -8.26 -8.37 -7.63
C GLN A 56 -6.76 -8.63 -7.76
N LEU A 57 -6.26 -9.72 -7.19
CA LEU A 57 -4.86 -10.13 -7.31
C LEU A 57 -4.48 -10.33 -8.78
N CYS A 58 -5.33 -11.01 -9.55
CA CYS A 58 -5.06 -11.36 -10.94
C CYS A 58 -5.20 -10.16 -11.90
N ILE A 59 -6.01 -9.15 -11.58
CA ILE A 59 -6.03 -7.90 -12.36
C ILE A 59 -4.64 -7.23 -12.38
N HIS A 60 -3.93 -7.27 -11.25
CA HIS A 60 -2.59 -6.67 -11.10
C HIS A 60 -1.44 -7.64 -11.41
N ALA A 61 -1.67 -8.94 -11.27
CA ALA A 61 -0.70 -9.99 -11.54
C ALA A 61 -1.34 -11.16 -12.31
N PRO A 62 -1.78 -10.97 -13.57
CA PRO A 62 -2.54 -11.99 -14.32
C PRO A 62 -1.72 -13.26 -14.59
N ARG A 63 -0.40 -13.13 -14.51
CA ARG A 63 0.54 -14.24 -14.62
C ARG A 63 0.36 -15.28 -13.51
N LEU A 64 -0.26 -14.95 -12.38
CA LEU A 64 -0.53 -15.92 -11.30
C LEU A 64 -1.46 -17.04 -11.75
N LEU A 65 -2.42 -16.75 -12.64
CA LEU A 65 -3.30 -17.79 -13.17
C LEU A 65 -2.64 -18.63 -14.26
N THR A 66 -1.69 -18.04 -14.98
CA THR A 66 -1.10 -18.65 -16.19
C THR A 66 0.28 -19.26 -15.94
N ALA A 67 0.84 -19.09 -14.75
CA ALA A 67 2.09 -19.70 -14.35
C ALA A 67 1.93 -21.20 -14.11
N ASN A 68 3.03 -21.94 -14.22
CA ASN A 68 3.09 -23.32 -13.73
C ASN A 68 2.71 -23.33 -12.22
N PRO A 69 1.84 -24.25 -11.77
CA PRO A 69 1.48 -24.41 -10.36
C PRO A 69 2.65 -24.38 -9.37
N GLU A 70 3.78 -25.03 -9.69
CA GLU A 70 4.98 -25.03 -8.83
C GLU A 70 5.51 -23.61 -8.55
N ARG A 71 5.41 -22.70 -9.52
CA ARG A 71 5.80 -21.30 -9.33
C ARG A 71 4.82 -20.57 -8.42
N VAL A 72 3.53 -20.90 -8.50
CA VAL A 72 2.52 -20.32 -7.60
C VAL A 72 2.74 -20.82 -6.17
N TRP A 73 3.08 -22.09 -5.99
CA TRP A 73 3.46 -22.66 -4.70
C TRP A 73 4.67 -21.96 -4.10
N ALA A 74 5.71 -21.73 -4.91
CA ALA A 74 6.90 -21.00 -4.46
C ALA A 74 6.57 -19.55 -4.03
N MET A 75 5.63 -18.89 -4.70
CA MET A 75 5.18 -17.55 -4.32
C MET A 75 4.39 -17.55 -3.01
N VAL A 76 3.53 -18.55 -2.81
CA VAL A 76 2.81 -18.76 -1.54
C VAL A 76 3.80 -19.01 -0.40
N ALA A 77 4.75 -19.92 -0.57
CA ALA A 77 5.79 -20.18 0.41
C ALA A 77 6.64 -18.92 0.69
N CYS A 78 6.89 -18.08 -0.32
CA CYS A 78 7.59 -16.82 -0.13
C CYS A 78 6.76 -15.79 0.65
N ALA A 79 5.44 -15.71 0.41
CA ALA A 79 4.53 -14.86 1.17
C ALA A 79 4.47 -15.27 2.66
N GLU A 80 4.48 -16.59 2.93
CA GLU A 80 4.61 -17.12 4.28
C GLU A 80 5.98 -16.82 4.89
N GLY A 81 7.05 -16.92 4.09
CA GLY A 81 8.43 -16.64 4.50
C GLY A 81 8.69 -15.18 4.87
N ILE A 82 7.89 -14.22 4.38
CA ILE A 82 7.91 -12.82 4.86
C ILE A 82 6.99 -12.60 6.08
N GLY A 83 6.49 -13.68 6.68
CA GLY A 83 5.73 -13.68 7.92
C GLY A 83 4.23 -13.49 7.76
N VAL A 84 3.66 -13.58 6.56
CA VAL A 84 2.21 -13.40 6.33
C VAL A 84 1.53 -14.76 6.17
N PRO A 85 0.71 -15.22 7.14
CA PRO A 85 0.08 -16.53 7.07
C PRO A 85 -1.06 -16.56 6.05
N ARG A 86 -1.29 -17.77 5.49
CA ARG A 86 -2.47 -18.08 4.67
C ARG A 86 -3.76 -17.77 5.42
N GLY A 87 -4.83 -17.46 4.69
CA GLY A 87 -6.13 -17.08 5.27
C GLY A 87 -6.15 -15.73 6.00
N SER A 88 -5.02 -15.05 6.19
CA SER A 88 -5.03 -13.67 6.71
C SER A 88 -5.54 -12.69 5.67
N GLY A 89 -6.20 -11.61 6.12
CA GLY A 89 -6.65 -10.54 5.21
C GLY A 89 -5.52 -9.81 4.48
N MET A 90 -4.26 -10.00 4.89
CA MET A 90 -3.07 -9.44 4.24
C MET A 90 -2.47 -10.39 3.19
N PHE A 91 -2.92 -11.64 3.12
CA PHE A 91 -2.29 -12.67 2.30
C PHE A 91 -2.32 -12.33 0.80
N ARG A 92 -3.43 -11.76 0.32
CA ARG A 92 -3.54 -11.24 -1.06
C ARG A 92 -2.45 -10.22 -1.38
N GLU A 93 -2.21 -9.31 -0.45
CA GLU A 93 -1.22 -8.23 -0.63
C GLU A 93 0.21 -8.74 -0.55
N ALA A 94 0.46 -9.74 0.31
CA ALA A 94 1.74 -10.45 0.39
C ALA A 94 2.05 -11.20 -0.90
N LEU A 95 1.09 -11.98 -1.41
CA LEU A 95 1.22 -12.66 -2.69
C LEU A 95 1.47 -11.68 -3.83
N HIS A 96 0.69 -10.61 -3.90
CA HIS A 96 0.93 -9.56 -4.88
C HIS A 96 2.36 -9.04 -4.72
N ALA A 97 2.80 -8.68 -3.51
CA ALA A 97 4.13 -8.13 -3.27
C ALA A 97 5.25 -9.03 -3.81
N VAL A 98 5.24 -10.33 -3.48
CA VAL A 98 6.31 -11.28 -3.83
C VAL A 98 6.19 -11.87 -5.24
N ALA A 99 5.01 -11.77 -5.88
CA ALA A 99 4.76 -12.41 -7.17
C ALA A 99 5.81 -12.03 -8.22
N PHE A 100 6.40 -13.06 -8.85
CA PHE A 100 7.44 -12.97 -9.89
C PHE A 100 8.71 -12.23 -9.47
N GLN A 101 8.99 -12.16 -8.16
CA GLN A 101 10.28 -11.72 -7.64
C GLN A 101 11.12 -12.93 -7.23
N SER A 102 12.44 -12.83 -7.37
CA SER A 102 13.35 -13.84 -6.83
C SER A 102 13.55 -13.61 -5.33
N LYS A 103 13.96 -14.64 -4.59
CA LYS A 103 14.24 -14.54 -3.15
C LYS A 103 15.32 -13.50 -2.88
N GLU A 104 16.33 -13.41 -3.73
CA GLU A 104 17.45 -12.46 -3.63
C GLU A 104 16.96 -11.02 -3.81
N LYS A 105 16.04 -10.77 -4.77
CA LYS A 105 15.45 -9.45 -4.98
C LYS A 105 14.62 -9.01 -3.77
N ILE A 106 13.88 -9.93 -3.15
CA ILE A 106 13.09 -9.66 -1.96
C ILE A 106 14.03 -9.37 -0.78
N ALA A 107 15.04 -10.22 -0.53
CA ALA A 107 16.02 -10.02 0.53
C ALA A 107 16.75 -8.68 0.40
N ALA A 108 17.30 -8.39 -0.79
CA ALA A 108 17.96 -7.11 -1.07
C ALA A 108 17.03 -5.90 -0.89
N LYS A 109 15.72 -6.08 -1.13
CA LYS A 109 14.72 -5.03 -0.89
C LYS A 109 14.43 -4.85 0.61
N VAL A 110 14.38 -5.93 1.39
CA VAL A 110 14.24 -5.88 2.85
C VAL A 110 15.47 -5.22 3.47
N ASP A 111 16.68 -5.57 3.06
CA ASP A 111 17.91 -4.92 3.54
C ASP A 111 17.95 -3.44 3.17
N TYR A 112 17.48 -3.08 1.98
CA TYR A 112 17.32 -1.68 1.61
C TYR A 112 16.34 -0.94 2.54
N LEU A 113 15.21 -1.56 2.91
CA LEU A 113 14.26 -0.98 3.85
C LEU A 113 14.88 -0.82 5.24
N LYS A 114 15.56 -1.85 5.76
CA LYS A 114 16.28 -1.80 7.04
C LYS A 114 17.24 -0.62 7.09
N ASN A 115 18.10 -0.48 6.09
CA ASN A 115 19.08 0.60 6.02
C ASN A 115 18.43 1.98 5.87
N THR A 116 17.40 2.09 5.02
CA THR A 116 16.73 3.37 4.74
C THR A 116 15.95 3.88 5.95
N PHE A 117 15.28 2.97 6.68
CA PHE A 117 14.44 3.32 7.82
C PHE A 117 15.09 3.07 9.18
N ARG A 118 16.35 2.61 9.21
CA ARG A 118 17.11 2.29 10.43
C ARG A 118 16.40 1.26 11.32
N TRP A 119 15.78 0.27 10.68
CA TRP A 119 15.09 -0.81 11.36
C TRP A 119 16.02 -1.96 11.68
N SER A 120 15.86 -2.52 12.87
CA SER A 120 16.29 -3.88 13.20
C SER A 120 15.57 -4.93 12.34
N ASP A 121 16.07 -6.16 12.34
CA ASP A 121 15.42 -7.28 11.65
C ASP A 121 13.98 -7.51 12.14
N ALA A 122 13.73 -7.40 13.44
CA ALA A 122 12.40 -7.54 14.03
C ALA A 122 11.44 -6.45 13.53
N GLU A 123 11.88 -5.18 13.54
CA GLU A 123 11.07 -4.05 13.06
C GLU A 123 10.78 -4.13 11.56
N ALA A 124 11.77 -4.50 10.74
CA ALA A 124 11.58 -4.69 9.32
C ALA A 124 10.61 -5.84 9.03
N SER A 125 10.69 -6.93 9.79
CA SER A 125 9.74 -8.04 9.70
C SER A 125 8.31 -7.59 10.04
N VAL A 126 8.13 -6.83 11.13
CA VAL A 126 6.82 -6.25 11.49
C VAL A 126 6.28 -5.35 10.36
N ALA A 127 7.13 -4.47 9.81
CA ALA A 127 6.74 -3.53 8.77
C ALA A 127 6.33 -4.24 7.47
N VAL A 128 7.13 -5.20 7.00
CA VAL A 128 6.86 -5.96 5.78
C VAL A 128 5.62 -6.85 5.95
N ARG A 129 5.46 -7.50 7.10
CA ARG A 129 4.27 -8.31 7.40
C ARG A 129 2.99 -7.50 7.41
N LYS A 130 3.01 -6.31 8.03
CA LYS A 130 1.84 -5.41 8.09
C LYS A 130 1.55 -4.72 6.77
N TYR A 131 2.57 -4.46 5.95
CA TYR A 131 2.39 -3.78 4.66
C TYR A 131 3.35 -4.31 3.58
N PRO A 132 3.10 -5.50 3.01
CA PRO A 132 3.99 -6.14 2.04
C PRO A 132 4.25 -5.30 0.77
N ARG A 133 3.34 -4.38 0.43
CA ARG A 133 3.47 -3.44 -0.69
C ARG A 133 4.76 -2.60 -0.63
N LEU A 134 5.40 -2.47 0.52
CA LEU A 134 6.74 -1.85 0.63
C LEU A 134 7.77 -2.50 -0.31
N LEU A 135 7.68 -3.81 -0.52
CA LEU A 135 8.59 -4.54 -1.40
C LEU A 135 8.47 -4.10 -2.87
N ARG A 136 7.35 -3.51 -3.27
CA ARG A 136 7.10 -3.04 -4.64
C ARG A 136 7.29 -1.53 -4.83
N LYS A 137 7.46 -0.75 -3.76
CA LYS A 137 7.73 0.70 -3.89
C LYS A 137 9.13 0.93 -4.45
N SER A 138 9.31 1.95 -5.29
CA SER A 138 10.65 2.31 -5.77
C SER A 138 11.56 2.74 -4.62
N LYS A 139 12.86 2.46 -4.73
CA LYS A 139 13.87 2.85 -3.71
C LYS A 139 13.85 4.36 -3.47
N GLU A 140 13.83 5.14 -4.54
CA GLU A 140 13.77 6.60 -4.48
C GLU A 140 12.54 7.11 -3.72
N SER A 141 11.36 6.56 -4.00
CA SER A 141 10.10 6.94 -3.35
C SER A 141 10.11 6.67 -1.84
N LEU A 142 10.81 5.60 -1.41
CA LEU A 142 11.02 5.28 0.00
C LEU A 142 12.04 6.23 0.65
N LYS A 143 13.16 6.52 -0.04
CA LYS A 143 14.19 7.45 0.45
C LYS A 143 13.63 8.85 0.69
N ARG A 144 12.82 9.38 -0.23
CA ARG A 144 12.16 10.69 -0.07
C ARG A 144 11.23 10.71 1.16
N ARG A 145 10.45 9.64 1.38
CA ARG A 145 9.58 9.50 2.56
C ARG A 145 10.38 9.42 3.85
N ALA A 146 11.43 8.61 3.88
CA ALA A 146 12.31 8.50 5.05
C ALA A 146 12.94 9.85 5.40
N GLY A 147 13.45 10.59 4.41
CA GLY A 147 14.01 11.93 4.61
C GLY A 147 13.01 12.89 5.25
N PHE A 148 11.78 12.96 4.74
CA PHE A 148 10.73 13.79 5.33
C PHE A 148 10.37 13.35 6.77
N LEU A 149 10.09 12.07 6.98
CA LEU A 149 9.61 11.57 8.27
C LEU A 149 10.68 11.68 9.37
N PHE A 150 11.96 11.53 9.04
CA PHE A 150 13.05 11.66 10.02
C PHE A 150 13.53 13.10 10.20
N SER A 151 13.73 13.85 9.12
CA SER A 151 14.35 15.17 9.22
C SER A 151 13.35 16.26 9.55
N GLU A 152 12.17 16.24 8.92
CA GLU A 152 11.16 17.29 9.10
C GLU A 152 10.17 16.94 10.21
N VAL A 153 9.67 15.69 10.25
CA VAL A 153 8.65 15.26 11.23
C VAL A 153 9.26 14.76 12.53
N ARG A 154 10.51 14.29 12.53
CA ARG A 154 11.23 13.73 13.70
C ARG A 154 10.59 12.47 14.28
N LEU A 155 10.01 11.60 13.44
CA LEU A 155 9.47 10.31 13.90
C LEU A 155 10.60 9.31 14.20
N GLU A 156 10.41 8.50 15.24
CA GLU A 156 11.30 7.39 15.53
C GLU A 156 11.16 6.24 14.51
N PRO A 157 12.25 5.55 14.14
CA PRO A 157 12.22 4.36 13.29
C PRO A 157 11.15 3.32 13.70
N VAL A 158 11.11 2.96 14.99
CA VAL A 158 10.16 1.99 15.54
C VAL A 158 8.71 2.42 15.32
N TYR A 159 8.41 3.71 15.45
CA TYR A 159 7.06 4.23 15.25
C TYR A 159 6.56 3.96 13.82
N ILE A 160 7.44 4.12 12.83
CA ILE A 160 7.13 3.86 11.41
C ILE A 160 7.02 2.35 11.15
N ALA A 161 7.88 1.53 11.75
CA ALA A 161 7.85 0.06 11.59
C ALA A 161 6.49 -0.54 11.99
N TYR A 162 5.90 -0.04 13.06
CA TYR A 162 4.59 -0.51 13.55
C TYR A 162 3.40 0.11 12.81
N ARG A 163 3.62 1.16 11.99
CA ARG A 163 2.61 1.89 11.20
C ARG A 163 3.07 2.11 9.74
N PRO A 164 3.49 1.04 9.04
CA PRO A 164 4.13 1.16 7.72
C PRO A 164 3.17 1.69 6.63
N GLU A 165 1.86 1.63 6.88
CA GLU A 165 0.82 2.24 6.05
C GLU A 165 1.04 3.75 5.84
N ILE A 166 1.73 4.45 6.75
CA ILE A 166 2.09 5.87 6.55
C ILE A 166 2.89 6.07 5.25
N LEU A 167 3.66 5.07 4.83
CA LEU A 167 4.46 5.09 3.61
C LEU A 167 3.62 4.88 2.33
N SER A 168 2.35 4.52 2.47
CA SER A 168 1.42 4.33 1.36
C SER A 168 0.92 5.64 0.78
N TYR A 169 0.74 6.67 1.62
CA TYR A 169 0.11 7.93 1.25
C TYR A 169 0.99 8.77 0.30
N SER A 170 0.33 9.66 -0.45
CA SER A 170 0.99 10.66 -1.29
C SER A 170 1.78 11.62 -0.41
N MET A 171 2.97 11.99 -0.87
CA MET A 171 3.82 12.94 -0.14
C MET A 171 3.19 14.32 -0.16
N GLU A 172 2.85 14.79 -1.36
CA GLU A 172 2.35 16.14 -1.63
C GLU A 172 0.84 16.23 -1.42
N GLY A 173 0.08 15.19 -1.79
CA GLY A 173 -1.38 15.23 -1.66
C GLY A 173 -1.93 14.84 -0.28
N ARG A 174 -1.09 14.42 0.69
CA ARG A 174 -1.59 13.97 2.00
C ARG A 174 -0.59 14.06 3.15
N LEU A 175 0.61 13.49 3.04
CA LEU A 175 1.55 13.42 4.17
C LEU A 175 2.02 14.81 4.60
N ARG A 176 2.59 15.59 3.68
CA ARG A 176 3.11 16.94 3.96
C ARG A 176 2.02 17.92 4.33
N PRO A 177 0.92 18.08 3.55
CA PRO A 177 -0.12 19.05 3.89
C PRO A 177 -0.70 18.83 5.28
N ARG A 178 -0.96 17.57 5.65
CA ARG A 178 -1.54 17.26 6.95
C ARG A 178 -0.55 17.42 8.08
N TYR A 179 0.74 17.12 7.85
CA TYR A 179 1.79 17.48 8.82
C TYR A 179 1.87 18.99 9.03
N TYR A 180 1.83 19.79 7.96
CA TYR A 180 1.91 21.24 8.05
C TYR A 180 0.71 21.85 8.79
N VAL A 181 -0.51 21.39 8.52
CA VAL A 181 -1.70 21.80 9.28
C VAL A 181 -1.52 21.49 10.77
N ILE A 182 -1.13 20.26 11.13
CA ILE A 182 -0.93 19.88 12.55
C ILE A 182 0.14 20.76 13.18
N LYS A 183 1.26 20.99 12.50
CA LYS A 183 2.37 21.80 13.01
C LYS A 183 1.96 23.26 13.20
N PHE A 184 1.25 23.84 12.22
CA PHE A 184 0.69 25.19 12.30
C PHE A 184 -0.27 25.32 13.49
N LEU A 185 -1.23 24.42 13.64
CA LEU A 185 -2.21 24.48 14.73
C LEU A 185 -1.52 24.36 16.11
N LYS A 186 -0.53 23.46 16.25
CA LYS A 186 0.25 23.32 17.49
C LYS A 186 1.00 24.60 17.83
N GLN A 187 1.68 25.21 16.85
CA GLN A 187 2.47 26.43 17.09
C GLN A 187 1.61 27.65 17.43
N ASN A 188 0.37 27.68 16.97
CA ASN A 188 -0.58 28.77 17.27
C ASN A 188 -1.49 28.48 18.47
N GLY A 189 -1.23 27.42 19.24
CA GLY A 189 -2.05 27.05 20.41
C GLY A 189 -3.48 26.62 20.05
N LEU A 190 -3.75 26.29 18.79
CA LEU A 190 -5.07 25.89 18.28
C LEU A 190 -5.30 24.38 18.38
N LEU A 191 -4.29 23.62 18.81
CA LEU A 191 -4.38 22.17 19.01
C LEU A 191 -3.73 21.78 20.34
N ASP A 192 -4.58 21.57 21.34
CA ASP A 192 -4.19 21.27 22.73
C ASP A 192 -3.77 19.80 22.93
N ARG A 193 -4.20 18.89 22.05
CA ARG A 193 -3.89 17.45 22.15
C ARG A 193 -2.70 17.07 21.29
N ASP A 194 -1.90 16.13 21.80
CA ASP A 194 -0.88 15.48 20.96
C ASP A 194 -1.52 14.57 19.92
N LEU A 195 -1.86 15.17 18.77
CA LEU A 195 -2.43 14.46 17.65
C LEU A 195 -1.35 13.71 16.89
N SER A 196 -1.46 12.39 16.89
CA SER A 196 -0.61 11.52 16.10
C SER A 196 -0.70 11.82 14.60
N LEU A 197 0.44 12.04 13.94
CA LEU A 197 0.51 12.22 12.48
C LEU A 197 -0.15 11.05 11.74
N PHE A 198 0.11 9.80 12.17
CA PHE A 198 -0.49 8.63 11.55
C PHE A 198 -2.02 8.69 11.57
N TYR A 199 -2.61 9.08 12.70
CA TYR A 199 -4.06 9.21 12.80
C TYR A 199 -4.59 10.29 11.86
N ALA A 200 -3.93 11.45 11.82
CA ALA A 200 -4.32 12.55 10.95
C ALA A 200 -4.24 12.19 9.45
N VAL A 201 -3.20 11.48 9.01
CA VAL A 201 -3.08 11.06 7.59
C VAL A 201 -4.01 9.91 7.23
N LYS A 202 -4.48 9.13 8.21
CA LYS A 202 -5.46 8.06 8.02
C LYS A 202 -6.88 8.57 7.82
N MET A 203 -7.21 9.77 8.32
CA MET A 203 -8.54 10.37 8.15
C MET A 203 -8.96 10.47 6.68
N THR A 204 -10.25 10.35 6.40
CA THR A 204 -10.79 10.78 5.11
C THR A 204 -10.65 12.29 4.98
N GLU A 205 -10.76 12.81 3.76
CA GLU A 205 -10.64 14.25 3.52
C GLU A 205 -11.69 15.05 4.29
N LYS A 206 -12.94 14.59 4.23
CA LYS A 206 -14.07 15.17 4.96
C LYS A 206 -13.79 15.25 6.46
N VAL A 207 -13.39 14.13 7.07
CA VAL A 207 -13.14 14.06 8.52
C VAL A 207 -11.95 14.92 8.92
N PHE A 208 -10.89 14.98 8.09
CA PHE A 208 -9.74 15.83 8.36
C PHE A 208 -10.13 17.31 8.37
N ALA A 209 -10.86 17.77 7.35
CA ALA A 209 -11.31 19.16 7.24
C ALA A 209 -12.26 19.54 8.39
N GLU A 210 -13.24 18.70 8.71
CA GLU A 210 -14.19 18.93 9.79
C GLU A 210 -13.53 19.04 11.16
N LYS A 211 -12.45 18.27 11.42
CA LYS A 211 -11.79 18.23 12.73
C LYS A 211 -10.64 19.22 12.89
N LEU A 212 -9.94 19.57 11.81
CA LEU A 212 -8.65 20.28 11.90
C LEU A 212 -8.59 21.56 11.05
N ILE A 213 -9.60 21.83 10.23
CA ILE A 213 -9.63 23.05 9.41
C ILE A 213 -10.84 23.90 9.80
N CYS A 214 -12.04 23.35 9.66
CA CYS A 214 -13.30 24.06 9.92
C CYS A 214 -13.41 24.71 11.31
N PRO A 215 -12.94 24.10 12.41
CA PRO A 215 -13.03 24.70 13.75
C PRO A 215 -12.19 25.98 13.91
N HIS A 216 -11.24 26.23 13.02
CA HIS A 216 -10.26 27.32 13.15
C HIS A 216 -10.45 28.43 12.11
N LYS A 217 -11.60 28.49 11.43
CA LYS A 217 -11.85 29.48 10.36
C LYS A 217 -11.71 30.93 10.82
N GLU A 218 -12.09 31.24 12.06
CA GLU A 218 -11.97 32.60 12.60
C GLU A 218 -10.53 32.92 13.03
N ALA A 219 -9.88 31.99 13.74
CA ALA A 219 -8.52 32.18 14.24
C ALA A 219 -7.43 32.02 13.17
N ALA A 220 -7.70 31.29 12.09
CA ALA A 220 -6.78 30.98 11.00
C ALA A 220 -7.53 30.98 9.64
N PRO A 221 -7.97 32.15 9.14
CA PRO A 221 -8.84 32.25 7.97
C PRO A 221 -8.25 31.66 6.68
N HIS A 222 -6.92 31.70 6.54
CA HIS A 222 -6.23 31.17 5.36
C HIS A 222 -5.88 29.68 5.43
N LEU A 223 -6.13 29.00 6.57
CA LEU A 223 -5.68 27.61 6.78
C LEU A 223 -6.21 26.64 5.72
N ALA A 224 -7.46 26.83 5.27
CA ALA A 224 -8.07 26.00 4.24
C ALA A 224 -7.39 26.19 2.86
N GLU A 225 -7.06 27.44 2.51
CA GLU A 225 -6.38 27.81 1.27
C GLU A 225 -4.91 27.34 1.28
N ASP A 226 -4.24 27.51 2.42
CA ASP A 226 -2.88 27.03 2.67
C ASP A 226 -2.81 25.50 2.52
N TYR A 227 -3.77 24.78 3.10
CA TYR A 227 -3.86 23.33 2.97
C TYR A 227 -4.15 22.88 1.53
N ALA A 228 -5.05 23.57 0.82
CA ALA A 228 -5.35 23.26 -0.58
C ALA A 228 -4.14 23.51 -1.49
N THR A 229 -3.38 24.58 -1.24
CA THR A 229 -2.12 24.91 -1.91
C THR A 229 -1.06 23.85 -1.64
N ALA A 230 -0.90 23.44 -0.37
CA ALA A 230 -0.01 22.35 0.02
C ALA A 230 -0.34 21.04 -0.68
N CYS A 231 -1.62 20.70 -0.85
CA CYS A 231 -2.05 19.50 -1.57
C CYS A 231 -1.66 19.49 -3.05
N LYS A 232 -1.36 20.66 -3.64
CA LYS A 232 -0.83 20.79 -5.01
C LYS A 232 0.70 20.71 -5.07
N GLY A 233 1.37 20.60 -3.92
CA GLY A 233 2.83 20.51 -3.81
C GLY A 233 3.53 21.84 -3.57
N GLU A 234 2.78 22.92 -3.35
CA GLU A 234 3.30 24.26 -3.09
C GLU A 234 3.29 24.58 -1.58
N VAL A 235 4.38 25.14 -1.05
CA VAL A 235 4.45 25.49 0.38
C VAL A 235 4.09 26.95 0.58
N SER A 236 2.92 27.20 1.16
CA SER A 236 2.48 28.56 1.50
C SER A 236 3.35 29.17 2.61
N THR A 237 3.33 30.50 2.72
CA THR A 237 4.12 31.25 3.70
C THR A 237 3.83 30.81 5.14
N ASN A 238 2.57 30.53 5.47
CA ASN A 238 2.14 30.09 6.80
C ASN A 238 2.64 28.69 7.18
N PHE A 239 3.08 27.89 6.21
CA PHE A 239 3.68 26.58 6.43
C PHE A 239 5.21 26.57 6.37
N ARG A 240 5.85 27.75 6.33
CA ARG A 240 7.32 27.88 6.47
C ARG A 240 7.68 28.03 7.94
N PHE A 241 7.84 26.89 8.58
CA PHE A 241 8.22 26.83 9.99
C PHE A 241 9.73 27.06 10.15
N ARG A 242 10.10 27.98 11.04
CA ARG A 242 11.49 28.18 11.47
C ARG A 242 11.96 27.05 12.38
#